data_AF-A0A8S4P8X8-F1
#
_entry.id   AF-A0A8S4P8X8-F1
#
_cell.length_a   1.000
_cell.length_b   1.000
_cell.length_c   1.000
_cell.angle_alpha   90.00
_cell.angle_beta   90.00
_cell.angle_gamma   90.00
#
_symmetry.space_group_name_H-M   'P 1'
#
loop_
_entity.id
_entity.type
_entity.pdbx_description
1 polymer ?
#
loop_
_entity_poly.entity_id
_entity_poly.type
_entity_poly.pdbx_seq_one_letter_code
_entity_poly.pdbx_strand_id
1 'polypeptide(L)'
;RAIYLLVVDLSKDLDEKVKTIRQSRDGPKPDTAAPEKVKDYLDYWLNSIHTHAGKSSPESESLSPPVIIVGTHKDALNVEKLKTDQYINNYFRHIEKNFHGKIYFHHVHKPYIAVDNNSDDDQELNELKETIVQLAEGQGFWGQEVPVKWLLLEKNLRGLKVKSQGG
;
A
#
# COMPACT_ATOMS: atom_id res chain seq x y z
N ARG A 1 0.86 -1.34 14.72
CA ARG A 1 1.29 -2.59 14.07
C ARG A 1 0.47 -2.70 12.80
N ALA A 2 1.12 -2.71 11.64
CA ALA A 2 0.42 -2.70 10.36
C ALA A 2 1.34 -3.27 9.28
N ILE A 3 0.73 -3.76 8.21
CA ILE A 3 1.36 -3.98 6.92
C ILE A 3 0.56 -3.08 5.97
N TYR A 4 1.23 -2.24 5.20
CA TYR A 4 0.57 -1.35 4.25
C TYR A 4 0.68 -1.91 2.83
N LEU A 5 -0.38 -1.73 2.06
CA LEU A 5 -0.37 -1.96 0.62
C LEU A 5 -0.43 -0.58 -0.04
N LEU A 6 0.60 -0.23 -0.81
CA LEU A 6 0.57 0.94 -1.68
C LEU A 6 0.19 0.47 -3.09
N VAL A 7 -0.99 0.86 -3.52
CA VAL A 7 -1.60 0.37 -4.76
C VAL A 7 -1.43 1.42 -5.86
N VAL A 8 -0.92 1.01 -7.01
CA VAL A 8 -0.79 1.82 -8.23
C VAL A 8 -1.61 1.24 -9.36
N ASP A 9 -2.13 2.09 -10.22
CA ASP A 9 -2.79 1.71 -11.46
C ASP A 9 -1.75 1.65 -12.58
N LEU A 10 -1.48 0.45 -13.10
CA LEU A 10 -0.44 0.24 -14.12
C LEU A 10 -0.81 0.85 -15.47
N SER A 11 -2.10 1.15 -15.70
CA SER A 11 -2.56 1.81 -16.93
C SER A 11 -2.20 3.30 -16.97
N LYS A 12 -1.83 3.89 -15.83
CA LYS A 12 -1.49 5.31 -15.69
C LYS A 12 0.00 5.53 -15.60
N ASP A 13 0.49 6.57 -16.27
CA ASP A 13 1.92 6.91 -16.22
C ASP A 13 2.28 7.53 -14.86
N LEU A 14 3.47 7.22 -14.35
CA LEU A 14 3.93 7.73 -13.04
C LEU A 14 4.08 9.26 -13.02
N ASP A 15 4.31 9.88 -14.18
CA ASP A 15 4.39 11.32 -14.38
C ASP A 15 3.05 11.96 -14.79
N GLU A 16 1.99 11.17 -14.92
CA GLU A 16 0.64 11.65 -15.20
C GLU A 16 0.12 12.52 -14.05
N LYS A 17 -0.49 13.66 -14.41
CA LYS A 17 -1.10 14.57 -13.44
C LYS A 17 -2.42 14.02 -12.93
N VAL A 18 -2.53 13.88 -11.61
CA VAL A 18 -3.74 13.47 -10.92
C VAL A 18 -4.55 14.71 -10.54
N LYS A 19 -5.80 14.79 -11.00
CA LYS A 19 -6.71 15.87 -10.62
C LYS A 19 -7.39 15.51 -9.30
N THR A 20 -6.98 16.16 -8.23
CA THR A 20 -7.61 15.99 -6.92
C THR A 20 -8.57 17.14 -6.65
N ILE A 21 -9.75 16.82 -6.16
CA ILE A 21 -10.81 17.78 -5.85
C ILE A 21 -11.09 17.71 -4.36
N ARG A 22 -11.06 18.87 -3.70
CA ARG A 22 -11.46 19.00 -2.29
C ARG A 22 -12.84 19.62 -2.17
N GLN A 23 -13.62 19.13 -1.22
CA GLN A 23 -14.89 19.74 -0.84
C GLN A 23 -14.63 21.05 -0.09
N SER A 24 -15.29 22.12 -0.51
CA SER A 24 -15.22 23.44 0.13
C SER A 24 -16.62 24.00 0.36
N ARG A 25 -16.74 25.07 1.15
CA ARG A 25 -18.02 25.76 1.40
C ARG A 25 -18.65 26.27 0.09
N ASP A 26 -17.83 26.65 -0.89
CA ASP A 26 -18.29 27.12 -2.19
C ASP A 26 -18.38 25.99 -3.24
N GLY A 27 -18.40 24.72 -2.80
CA GLY A 27 -18.44 23.54 -3.65
C GLY A 27 -17.07 22.92 -3.94
N PRO A 28 -17.01 21.93 -4.87
CA PRO A 28 -15.78 21.21 -5.18
C PRO A 28 -14.76 22.11 -5.87
N LYS A 29 -13.53 22.16 -5.34
CA LYS A 29 -12.43 22.96 -5.90
C LYS A 29 -11.20 22.09 -6.13
N PRO A 30 -10.34 22.41 -7.12
CA PRO A 30 -9.04 21.74 -7.27
C PRO A 30 -8.24 21.85 -5.97
N ASP A 31 -7.68 20.73 -5.54
CA ASP A 31 -6.83 20.70 -4.34
C ASP A 31 -5.39 21.01 -4.72
N THR A 32 -4.99 22.27 -4.57
CA THR A 32 -3.64 22.74 -4.87
C THR A 32 -2.60 22.29 -3.82
N ALA A 33 -3.03 21.72 -2.70
CA ALA A 33 -2.14 21.19 -1.67
C ALA A 33 -1.89 19.68 -1.85
N ALA A 34 -2.65 19.02 -2.72
CA ALA A 34 -2.49 17.60 -2.99
C ALA A 34 -1.28 17.36 -3.92
N PRO A 35 -0.63 16.19 -3.84
CA PRO A 35 0.40 15.81 -4.79
C PRO A 35 -0.10 15.90 -6.25
N GLU A 36 0.78 16.31 -7.16
CA GLU A 36 0.38 16.56 -8.55
C GLU A 36 0.42 15.31 -9.42
N LYS A 37 1.43 14.45 -9.26
CA LYS A 37 1.64 13.26 -10.10
C LYS A 37 1.47 11.97 -9.32
N VAL A 38 1.21 10.87 -10.03
CA VAL A 38 1.08 9.52 -9.43
C VAL A 38 2.27 9.18 -8.54
N LYS A 39 3.51 9.42 -9.01
CA LYS A 39 4.71 9.17 -8.19
C LYS A 39 4.83 10.06 -6.95
N ASP A 40 4.31 11.28 -7.00
CA ASP A 40 4.31 12.20 -5.87
C ASP A 40 3.36 11.69 -4.76
N TYR A 41 2.27 11.01 -5.13
CA TYR A 41 1.41 10.32 -4.17
C TYR A 41 2.14 9.15 -3.48
N LEU A 42 2.93 8.38 -4.23
CA LEU A 42 3.71 7.29 -3.64
C LEU A 42 4.70 7.81 -2.60
N ASP A 43 5.42 8.88 -2.94
CA ASP A 43 6.33 9.54 -2.02
C ASP A 43 5.60 10.12 -0.81
N TYR A 44 4.45 10.77 -1.04
CA TYR A 44 3.62 11.33 0.03
C TYR A 44 3.18 10.25 1.03
N TRP A 45 2.62 9.14 0.53
CA TRP A 45 2.12 8.08 1.39
C TRP A 45 3.24 7.34 2.12
N LEU A 46 4.35 7.03 1.45
CA LEU A 46 5.51 6.43 2.12
C LEU A 46 6.11 7.35 3.18
N ASN A 47 6.26 8.64 2.88
CA ASN A 47 6.76 9.61 3.84
C ASN A 47 5.80 9.78 5.03
N SER A 48 4.50 9.75 4.79
CA SER A 48 3.47 9.75 5.84
C SER A 48 3.59 8.52 6.73
N ILE A 49 3.72 7.32 6.14
CA ILE A 49 3.92 6.08 6.89
C ILE A 49 5.19 6.17 7.74
N HIS A 50 6.30 6.64 7.15
CA HIS A 50 7.57 6.79 7.86
C HIS A 50 7.48 7.79 9.02
N THR A 51 6.83 8.93 8.82
CA THR A 51 6.65 9.97 9.84
C THR A 51 5.83 9.48 11.03
N HIS A 52 4.83 8.63 10.77
CA HIS A 52 3.96 8.06 11.80
C HIS A 52 4.43 6.69 12.30
N ALA A 53 5.47 6.12 11.70
CA ALA A 53 6.12 4.92 12.20
C ALA A 53 6.84 5.27 13.51
N GLY A 54 6.67 4.42 14.53
CA GLY A 54 7.47 4.54 15.76
C GLY A 54 8.95 4.32 15.45
N LYS A 55 9.84 4.66 16.40
CA LYS A 55 11.29 4.46 16.25
C LYS A 55 11.59 3.01 15.86
N SER A 56 12.16 2.81 14.67
CA SER A 56 12.65 1.51 14.22
C SER A 56 13.85 1.08 15.07
N SER A 57 13.97 -0.23 15.32
CA SER A 57 15.20 -0.77 15.89
C SER A 57 16.35 -0.53 14.91
N PRO A 58 17.50 0.01 15.35
CA PRO A 58 18.64 0.34 14.47
C PRO A 58 19.34 -0.89 13.86
N GLU A 59 18.92 -2.11 14.21
CA GLU A 59 19.59 -3.36 13.84
C GLU A 59 19.08 -3.99 12.53
N SER A 60 18.07 -3.39 11.89
CA SER A 60 17.43 -3.93 10.69
C SER A 60 17.57 -2.96 9.50
N GLU A 61 18.03 -3.47 8.35
CA GLU A 61 18.02 -2.73 7.08
C GLU A 61 16.59 -2.40 6.61
N SER A 62 15.58 -3.13 7.10
CA SER A 62 14.16 -2.88 6.80
C SER A 62 13.46 -2.14 7.93
N LEU A 63 12.61 -1.17 7.59
CA LEU A 63 11.84 -0.39 8.57
C LEU A 63 10.44 -0.98 8.77
N SER A 64 9.94 -0.90 10.02
CA SER A 64 8.56 -1.25 10.36
C SER A 64 7.71 0.01 10.41
N PRO A 65 6.50 0.03 9.84
CA PRO A 65 5.79 -1.11 9.23
C PRO A 65 6.24 -1.36 7.78
N PRO A 66 6.23 -2.63 7.31
CA PRO A 66 6.53 -2.95 5.92
C PRO A 66 5.41 -2.46 4.99
N VAL A 67 5.80 -2.13 3.77
CA VAL A 67 4.94 -1.62 2.71
C VAL A 67 5.14 -2.47 1.46
N ILE A 68 4.08 -3.09 0.96
CA ILE A 68 4.10 -3.83 -0.32
C ILE A 68 3.60 -2.89 -1.42
N ILE A 69 4.33 -2.84 -2.54
CA ILE A 69 3.88 -2.13 -3.74
C ILE A 69 3.07 -3.09 -4.60
N VAL A 70 1.84 -2.70 -4.94
CA VAL A 70 0.92 -3.51 -5.75
C VAL A 70 0.50 -2.72 -6.99
N GLY A 71 0.84 -3.21 -8.17
CA GLY A 71 0.29 -2.73 -9.43
C GLY A 71 -1.04 -3.41 -9.74
N THR A 72 -2.06 -2.64 -10.09
CA THR A 72 -3.40 -3.12 -10.47
C THR A 72 -3.67 -2.83 -11.93
N HIS A 73 -4.78 -3.34 -12.46
CA HIS A 73 -5.18 -3.15 -13.85
C HIS A 73 -4.15 -3.72 -14.83
N LYS A 74 -3.50 -4.83 -14.46
CA LYS A 74 -2.61 -5.57 -15.36
C LYS A 74 -3.35 -6.00 -16.64
N ASP A 75 -4.63 -6.33 -16.52
CA ASP A 75 -5.57 -6.66 -17.59
C ASP A 75 -5.86 -5.51 -18.55
N ALA A 76 -5.77 -4.26 -18.10
CA ALA A 76 -6.00 -3.08 -18.94
C ALA A 76 -4.80 -2.74 -19.84
N LEU A 77 -3.66 -3.43 -19.68
CA LEU A 77 -2.48 -3.27 -20.51
C LEU A 77 -2.72 -3.95 -21.86
N ASN A 78 -3.26 -3.20 -22.84
CA ASN A 78 -3.53 -3.64 -24.22
C ASN A 78 -2.25 -3.90 -25.04
N VAL A 79 -1.33 -4.72 -24.52
CA VAL A 79 -0.06 -5.10 -25.13
C VAL A 79 0.08 -6.62 -25.14
N GLU A 80 0.82 -7.15 -26.11
CA GLU A 80 1.16 -8.58 -26.16
C GLU A 80 1.83 -9.01 -24.84
N LYS A 81 1.54 -10.21 -24.33
CA LYS A 81 1.98 -10.69 -23.01
C LYS A 81 3.48 -10.45 -22.70
N LEU A 82 4.37 -10.74 -23.67
CA LEU A 82 5.81 -10.49 -23.54
C LEU A 82 6.18 -9.00 -23.37
N LYS A 83 5.41 -8.10 -24.01
CA LYS A 83 5.55 -6.65 -23.86
C LYS A 83 4.92 -6.17 -22.56
N THR A 84 3.88 -6.85 -22.06
CA THR A 84 3.25 -6.57 -20.76
C THR A 84 4.23 -6.76 -19.61
N ASP A 85 4.91 -7.91 -19.53
CA ASP A 85 5.88 -8.16 -18.44
C ASP A 85 7.06 -7.19 -18.49
N GLN A 86 7.55 -6.86 -19.70
CA GLN A 86 8.60 -5.85 -19.88
C GLN A 86 8.13 -4.46 -19.43
N TYR A 87 6.89 -4.08 -19.76
CA TYR A 87 6.31 -2.82 -19.34
C TYR A 87 6.20 -2.74 -17.81
N ILE A 88 5.64 -3.77 -17.16
CA ILE A 88 5.50 -3.83 -15.69
C ILE A 88 6.87 -3.73 -15.01
N ASN A 89 7.86 -4.48 -15.50
CA ASN A 89 9.22 -4.43 -14.98
C ASN A 89 9.85 -3.04 -15.11
N ASN A 90 9.64 -2.36 -16.25
CA ASN A 90 10.12 -1.00 -16.45
C ASN A 90 9.38 0.01 -15.55
N TYR A 91 8.08 -0.17 -15.36
CA TYR A 91 7.26 0.64 -14.47
C TYR A 91 7.75 0.55 -13.02
N PHE A 92 7.93 -0.68 -12.52
CA PHE A 92 8.47 -0.93 -11.18
C PHE A 92 9.90 -0.43 -11.00
N ARG A 93 10.75 -0.55 -12.03
CA ARG A 93 12.10 0.07 -11.99
C ARG A 93 12.01 1.60 -11.91
N HIS A 94 11.02 2.22 -12.56
CA HIS A 94 10.81 3.66 -12.45
C HIS A 94 10.37 4.06 -11.04
N ILE A 95 9.50 3.27 -10.39
CA ILE A 95 9.15 3.45 -8.97
C ILE A 95 10.40 3.34 -8.08
N GLU A 96 11.22 2.30 -8.25
CA GLU A 96 12.45 2.13 -7.45
C GLU A 96 13.41 3.30 -7.61
N LYS A 97 13.60 3.77 -8.85
CA LYS A 97 14.42 4.95 -9.13
C LYS A 97 13.86 6.20 -8.45
N ASN A 98 12.52 6.34 -8.38
CA ASN A 98 11.89 7.45 -7.68
C ASN A 98 12.17 7.42 -6.17
N PHE A 99 12.27 6.24 -5.58
CA PHE A 99 12.56 6.08 -4.14
C PHE A 99 14.05 6.07 -3.78
N HIS A 100 14.93 5.93 -4.76
CA HIS A 100 16.36 5.81 -4.52
C HIS A 100 16.93 6.97 -3.70
N GLY A 101 17.65 6.66 -2.62
CA GLY A 101 18.25 7.64 -1.71
C GLY A 101 17.30 8.22 -0.65
N LYS A 102 16.03 7.84 -0.62
CA LYS A 102 15.06 8.28 0.39
C LYS A 102 15.01 7.30 1.57
N ILE A 103 15.01 7.82 2.79
CA ILE A 103 15.04 6.99 4.01
C ILE A 103 13.82 6.06 4.13
N TYR A 104 12.66 6.51 3.67
CA TYR A 104 11.43 5.72 3.73
C TYR A 104 11.40 4.54 2.75
N PHE A 105 12.36 4.45 1.82
CA PHE A 105 12.49 3.31 0.92
C PHE A 105 12.71 1.99 1.66
N HIS A 106 13.34 2.03 2.84
CA HIS A 106 13.56 0.86 3.68
C HIS A 106 12.27 0.26 4.26
N HIS A 107 11.12 0.95 4.16
CA HIS A 107 9.81 0.34 4.45
C HIS A 107 9.34 -0.58 3.32
N VAL A 108 9.83 -0.39 2.10
CA VAL A 108 9.31 -1.06 0.91
C VAL A 108 9.83 -2.49 0.84
N HIS A 109 8.89 -3.43 0.88
CA HIS A 109 9.14 -4.85 0.68
C HIS A 109 9.18 -5.20 -0.82
N LYS A 110 10.02 -6.18 -1.17
CA LYS A 110 10.14 -6.73 -2.52
C LYS A 110 9.83 -8.24 -2.47
N PRO A 111 9.28 -8.84 -3.54
CA PRO A 111 9.03 -8.26 -4.87
C PRO A 111 7.82 -7.31 -4.93
N TYR A 112 7.72 -6.54 -6.03
CA TYR A 112 6.52 -5.77 -6.36
C TYR A 112 5.58 -6.66 -7.16
N ILE A 113 4.30 -6.62 -6.82
CA ILE A 113 3.32 -7.58 -7.35
C ILE A 113 2.35 -6.86 -8.27
N ALA A 114 2.09 -7.42 -9.45
CA ALA A 114 1.14 -6.88 -10.42
C ALA A 114 -0.06 -7.83 -10.54
N VAL A 115 -1.23 -7.38 -10.10
CA VAL A 115 -2.47 -8.16 -10.05
C VAL A 115 -3.40 -7.83 -11.22
N ASP A 116 -4.13 -8.84 -11.65
CA ASP A 116 -5.22 -8.76 -12.63
C ASP A 116 -6.54 -8.55 -11.88
N ASN A 117 -7.28 -7.50 -12.21
CA ASN A 117 -8.51 -7.16 -11.49
C ASN A 117 -9.72 -7.98 -11.96
N ASN A 118 -9.61 -8.72 -13.06
CA ASN A 118 -10.72 -9.42 -13.71
C ASN A 118 -10.52 -10.93 -13.75
N SER A 119 -9.42 -11.45 -13.20
CA SER A 119 -9.17 -12.88 -13.07
C SER A 119 -9.59 -13.39 -11.69
N ASP A 120 -10.47 -14.40 -11.66
CA ASP A 120 -10.85 -15.09 -10.42
C ASP A 120 -9.76 -16.08 -9.94
N ASP A 121 -8.83 -16.47 -10.81
CA ASP A 121 -7.70 -17.37 -10.52
C ASP A 121 -6.37 -16.65 -10.83
N ASP A 122 -6.15 -15.54 -10.14
CA ASP A 122 -4.92 -14.73 -10.26
C ASP A 122 -3.82 -15.31 -9.35
N GLN A 123 -2.79 -15.88 -9.96
CA GLN A 123 -1.63 -16.43 -9.24
C GLN A 123 -0.89 -15.33 -8.47
N GLU A 124 -0.80 -14.14 -9.05
CA GLU A 124 -0.15 -12.97 -8.44
C GLU A 124 -0.92 -12.46 -7.22
N LEU A 125 -2.25 -12.58 -7.21
CA LEU A 125 -3.06 -12.29 -6.02
C LEU A 125 -2.81 -13.31 -4.90
N ASN A 126 -2.60 -14.58 -5.24
CA ASN A 126 -2.24 -15.59 -4.25
C ASN A 126 -0.83 -15.35 -3.69
N GLU A 127 0.13 -14.98 -4.54
CA GLU A 127 1.48 -14.54 -4.13
C GLU A 127 1.41 -13.33 -3.18
N LEU A 128 0.54 -12.36 -3.44
CA LEU A 128 0.31 -11.23 -2.55
C LEU A 128 -0.21 -11.67 -1.18
N LYS A 129 -1.18 -12.60 -1.13
CA LYS A 129 -1.70 -13.13 0.14
C LYS A 129 -0.62 -13.85 0.93
N GLU A 130 0.17 -14.69 0.26
CA GLU A 130 1.28 -15.41 0.89
C GLU A 130 2.34 -14.44 1.43
N THR A 131 2.69 -13.42 0.66
CA THR A 131 3.64 -12.37 1.08
C THR A 131 3.15 -11.63 2.32
N ILE A 132 1.85 -11.31 2.40
CA ILE A 132 1.25 -10.68 3.58
C ILE A 132 1.36 -11.59 4.81
N VAL A 133 1.09 -12.90 4.64
CA VAL A 133 1.21 -13.88 5.74
C VAL A 133 2.65 -14.00 6.20
N GLN A 134 3.60 -14.17 5.28
CA GLN A 134 5.03 -14.25 5.59
C GLN A 134 5.54 -13.00 6.32
N LEU A 135 5.15 -11.82 5.83
CA LEU A 135 5.49 -10.56 6.50
C LEU A 135 4.87 -10.47 7.88
N ALA A 136 3.63 -10.93 8.06
CA ALA A 136 2.98 -10.93 9.37
C ALA A 136 3.71 -11.87 10.34
N GLU A 137 4.07 -13.08 9.90
CA GLU A 137 4.83 -14.07 10.68
C GLU A 137 6.20 -13.54 11.14
N GLY A 138 6.87 -12.78 10.29
CA GLY A 138 8.17 -12.17 10.59
C GLY A 138 8.10 -10.99 11.57
N GLN A 139 6.92 -10.46 11.89
CA GLN A 139 6.80 -9.36 12.85
C GLN A 139 6.86 -9.91 14.28
N GLY A 140 7.59 -9.23 15.18
CA GLY A 140 7.72 -9.63 16.59
C GLY A 140 6.42 -9.61 17.42
N PHE A 141 5.29 -9.27 16.81
CA PHE A 141 3.98 -9.40 17.43
C PHE A 141 3.22 -10.66 17.05
N TRP A 142 3.66 -11.38 16.01
CA TRP A 142 3.07 -12.65 15.64
C TRP A 142 3.32 -13.67 16.75
N GLY A 143 2.29 -14.45 17.08
CA GLY A 143 2.36 -15.42 18.19
C GLY A 143 2.41 -14.81 19.60
N GLN A 144 2.26 -13.49 19.76
CA GLN A 144 2.11 -12.91 21.10
C GLN A 144 0.82 -13.40 21.76
N GLU A 145 0.95 -13.93 22.98
CA GLU A 145 -0.20 -14.34 23.77
C GLU A 145 -1.05 -13.11 24.13
N VAL A 146 -2.28 -13.10 23.63
CA VAL A 146 -3.29 -12.10 23.99
C VAL A 146 -4.23 -12.76 24.99
N PRO A 147 -4.41 -12.22 26.20
CA PRO A 147 -5.34 -12.80 27.16
C PRO A 147 -6.78 -12.79 26.60
N VAL A 148 -7.51 -13.89 26.75
CA VAL A 148 -8.88 -14.06 26.23
C VAL A 148 -9.83 -12.93 26.66
N LYS A 149 -9.63 -12.38 27.87
CA LYS A 149 -10.41 -11.24 28.39
C LYS A 149 -10.29 -10.00 27.51
N TRP A 150 -9.14 -9.75 26.89
CA TRP A 150 -8.94 -8.62 25.98
C TRP A 150 -9.71 -8.81 24.67
N LEU A 151 -9.78 -10.04 24.16
CA LEU A 151 -10.60 -10.36 22.97
C LEU A 151 -12.10 -10.18 23.25
N LEU A 152 -12.57 -10.60 24.44
CA LEU A 152 -13.96 -10.41 24.85
C LEU A 152 -14.30 -8.92 24.97
N LEU A 153 -13.40 -8.13 25.56
CA LEU A 153 -13.53 -6.68 25.66
C LEU A 153 -13.59 -6.04 24.27
N GLU A 154 -12.68 -6.40 23.37
CA GLU A 154 -12.66 -5.89 21.99
C GLU A 154 -13.97 -6.19 21.25
N LYS A 155 -14.47 -7.44 21.36
CA LYS A 155 -15.75 -7.84 20.77
C LYS A 155 -16.90 -6.97 21.29
N ASN A 156 -16.95 -6.74 22.60
CA ASN A 156 -17.98 -5.90 23.23
C ASN A 156 -17.89 -4.45 22.74
N LEU A 157 -16.68 -3.88 22.68
CA LEU A 157 -16.45 -2.52 22.19
C LEU A 157 -16.87 -2.36 20.71
N ARG A 158 -16.54 -3.35 19.86
CA ARG A 158 -17.00 -3.37 18.46
C ARG A 158 -18.53 -3.39 18.38
N GLY A 159 -19.19 -4.21 19.20
CA GLY A 159 -20.66 -4.27 19.26
C GLY A 159 -21.33 -2.97 19.73
N LEU A 160 -20.69 -2.25 20.65
CA LEU A 160 -21.17 -0.93 21.11
C LEU A 160 -21.04 0.15 20.03
N LYS A 161 -19.94 0.15 19.27
CA LYS A 161 -19.74 1.09 18.14
C LYS A 161 -20.78 0.89 17.04
N VAL A 162 -21.15 -0.35 16.73
CA VAL A 162 -22.20 -0.64 15.73
C VAL A 162 -23.57 -0.12 16.19
N LYS A 163 -23.88 -0.20 17.49
CA LYS A 163 -25.14 0.32 18.04
C LYS A 163 -25.21 1.86 18.10
N SER A 164 -24.08 2.55 18.22
CA SER A 164 -24.07 4.02 18.29
C SER A 164 -24.07 4.72 16.93
N GLN A 165 -23.90 4.00 15.81
CA GLN A 165 -23.97 4.56 14.45
C GLN A 165 -25.31 4.27 13.74
N GLY A 166 -26.23 3.58 14.39
CA GLY A 166 -27.56 3.24 13.87
C GLY A 166 -28.73 3.84 14.65
N GLY A 167 -28.48 4.90 15.44
CA GLY A 167 -29.49 5.61 16.24
C GLY A 167 -29.63 7.06 15.82
#